data_AF-A0A9E3X6Q8-F1
#
_entry.id   AF-A0A9E3X6Q8-F1
#
_cell.length_a   1.000
_cell.length_b   1.000
_cell.length_c   1.000
_cell.angle_alpha   90.00
_cell.angle_beta   90.00
_cell.angle_gamma   90.00
#
_symmetry.space_group_name_H-M   'P 1'
#
loop_
_entity.id
_entity.type
_entity.pdbx_description
1 polymer ?
#
loop_
_entity_poly.entity_id
_entity_poly.type
_entity_poly.pdbx_seq_one_letter_code
_entity_poly.pdbx_strand_id
1 'polypeptide(L)'
;METKQRPTAHEIRETMLDLVQQRGPQQSVDPEEVARRLEPVEWRALMHDVRLMAHRLAEEGRIVVTQNSRPVDIRTASGPVRLQLRSPTIGNDPIRFILDVHLGKLARWLRLLGFDTLYRNDYDDPEIVAIAAVEGRTVLTRDSGIIKRRAVRRGYLIQSTDPQEQLREVLDYYQLFDQVAPFHRCLACNGILTPVDKSTILDQLEPKTIRYYDTFFRCTACGKLYWRGSHHARMQEFLAKIGVACKA
;
A
#
# COMPACT_ATOMS: atom_id res chain seq x y z
N MET A 1 32.21 28.94 15.92
CA MET A 1 31.53 28.15 14.86
C MET A 1 31.31 26.76 15.43
N GLU A 2 30.09 26.42 15.81
CA GLU A 2 29.74 25.05 16.19
C GLU A 2 30.04 24.14 14.99
N THR A 3 30.98 23.22 15.17
CA THR A 3 31.22 22.13 14.22
C THR A 3 29.96 21.28 14.18
N LYS A 4 29.15 21.45 13.13
CA LYS A 4 27.95 20.64 12.91
C LYS A 4 28.37 19.17 12.87
N GLN A 5 27.82 18.37 13.77
CA GLN A 5 28.17 16.97 13.91
C GLN A 5 27.82 16.21 12.62
N ARG A 6 28.72 15.33 12.15
CA ARG A 6 28.51 14.54 10.93
C ARG A 6 27.21 13.73 11.06
N PRO A 7 26.34 13.70 10.02
CA PRO A 7 25.11 12.94 10.04
C PRO A 7 25.34 11.45 10.34
N THR A 8 24.51 10.91 11.22
CA THR A 8 24.50 9.51 11.61
C THR A 8 23.92 8.61 10.51
N ALA A 9 24.21 7.31 10.58
CA ALA A 9 23.61 6.33 9.68
C ALA A 9 22.07 6.31 9.76
N HIS A 10 21.51 6.60 10.93
CA HIS A 10 20.06 6.70 11.11
C HIS A 10 19.49 7.90 10.33
N GLU A 11 20.07 9.09 10.47
CA GLU A 11 19.63 10.29 9.75
C GLU A 11 19.72 10.13 8.23
N ILE A 12 20.78 9.49 7.73
CA ILE A 12 20.93 9.17 6.30
C ILE A 12 19.80 8.26 5.82
N ARG A 13 19.50 7.21 6.60
CA ARG A 13 18.43 6.26 6.27
C ARG A 13 17.08 6.95 6.19
N GLU A 14 16.74 7.73 7.22
CA GLU A 14 15.43 8.39 7.32
C GLU A 14 15.27 9.41 6.19
N THR A 15 16.30 10.22 5.93
CA THR A 15 16.27 11.21 4.84
C THR A 15 16.13 10.56 3.47
N MET A 16 16.86 9.46 3.22
CA MET A 16 16.75 8.74 1.96
C MET A 16 15.36 8.15 1.76
N LEU A 17 14.80 7.50 2.79
CA LEU A 17 13.46 6.93 2.75
C LEU A 17 12.38 8.00 2.57
N ASP A 18 12.52 9.16 3.22
CA ASP A 18 11.62 10.30 3.05
C ASP A 18 11.62 10.81 1.61
N LEU A 19 12.80 11.05 1.06
CA LEU A 19 12.92 11.59 -0.29
C LEU A 19 12.32 10.63 -1.32
N VAL A 20 12.62 9.33 -1.26
CA VAL A 20 12.06 8.36 -2.22
C VAL A 20 10.55 8.19 -2.04
N GLN A 21 10.04 8.24 -0.80
CA GLN A 21 8.60 8.16 -0.53
C GLN A 21 7.85 9.37 -1.05
N GLN A 22 8.37 10.57 -0.81
CA GLN A 22 7.78 11.83 -1.31
C GLN A 22 7.80 11.91 -2.83
N ARG A 23 8.83 11.36 -3.47
CA ARG A 23 8.93 11.33 -4.93
C ARG A 23 7.91 10.39 -5.57
N GLY A 24 7.55 9.32 -4.87
CA GLY A 24 6.61 8.31 -5.35
C GLY A 24 7.24 7.28 -6.30
N PRO A 25 6.45 6.29 -6.73
CA PRO A 25 6.98 5.05 -7.32
C PRO A 25 7.51 5.17 -8.75
N GLN A 26 7.10 6.19 -9.50
CA GLN A 26 7.49 6.41 -10.91
C GLN A 26 8.66 7.38 -11.06
N GLN A 27 9.17 7.90 -9.95
CA GLN A 27 10.21 8.93 -9.95
C GLN A 27 11.40 8.47 -9.14
N SER A 28 12.51 9.19 -9.29
CA SER A 28 13.77 8.85 -8.65
C SER A 28 14.39 10.03 -7.91
N VAL A 29 15.26 9.69 -6.97
CA VAL A 29 16.08 10.61 -6.20
C VAL A 29 17.55 10.37 -6.56
N ASP A 30 18.32 11.45 -6.67
CA ASP A 30 19.77 11.36 -6.81
C ASP A 30 20.42 11.17 -5.42
N PRO A 31 21.40 10.26 -5.21
CA PRO A 31 22.13 10.19 -3.95
C PRO A 31 22.70 11.54 -3.47
N GLU A 32 23.10 12.41 -4.40
CA GLU A 32 23.57 13.76 -4.07
C GLU A 32 22.46 14.62 -3.44
N GLU A 33 21.19 14.41 -3.80
CA GLU A 33 20.04 15.09 -3.20
C GLU A 33 19.89 14.71 -1.73
N VAL A 34 20.09 13.42 -1.40
CA VAL A 34 20.12 12.93 -0.01
C VAL A 34 21.26 13.59 0.75
N ALA A 35 22.46 13.62 0.17
CA ALA A 35 23.65 14.19 0.81
C ALA A 35 23.48 15.70 1.07
N ARG A 36 23.00 16.46 0.07
CA ARG A 36 22.76 17.91 0.18
C ARG A 36 21.67 18.25 1.18
N ARG A 37 20.67 17.38 1.35
CA ARG A 37 19.62 17.60 2.37
C ARG A 37 20.16 17.54 3.78
N LEU A 38 21.13 16.67 4.04
CA LEU A 38 21.75 16.48 5.35
C LEU A 38 22.88 17.49 5.63
N GLU A 39 23.74 17.71 4.63
CA GLU A 39 24.89 18.59 4.74
C GLU A 39 25.01 19.51 3.51
N PRO A 40 24.35 20.67 3.49
CA PRO A 40 24.27 21.52 2.31
C PRO A 40 25.61 22.04 1.76
N VAL A 41 26.63 22.19 2.63
CA VAL A 41 27.92 22.80 2.27
C VAL A 41 28.93 21.73 1.86
N GLU A 42 29.19 20.77 2.75
CA GLU A 42 30.23 19.73 2.57
C GLU A 42 29.68 18.35 2.18
N TRP A 43 28.53 18.30 1.49
CA TRP A 43 27.82 17.05 1.13
C TRP A 43 28.69 15.99 0.44
N ARG A 44 29.74 16.40 -0.29
CA ARG A 44 30.65 15.48 -0.99
C ARG A 44 31.33 14.50 -0.03
N ALA A 45 31.67 14.95 1.17
CA ALA A 45 32.27 14.10 2.20
C ALA A 45 31.31 13.01 2.72
N LEU A 46 29.99 13.22 2.57
CA LEU A 46 28.95 12.29 3.01
C LEU A 46 28.64 11.20 1.98
N MET A 47 29.10 11.34 0.74
CA MET A 47 28.71 10.46 -0.38
C MET A 47 29.05 8.98 -0.16
N HIS A 48 30.14 8.68 0.56
CA HIS A 48 30.47 7.30 0.91
C HIS A 48 29.37 6.67 1.78
N ASP A 49 28.95 7.35 2.84
CA ASP A 49 27.94 6.86 3.77
C ASP A 49 26.55 6.78 3.11
N VAL A 50 26.22 7.75 2.25
CA VAL A 50 24.97 7.72 1.47
C VAL A 50 24.94 6.52 0.54
N ARG A 51 26.03 6.24 -0.20
CA ARG A 51 26.11 5.06 -1.08
C ARG A 51 26.03 3.75 -0.29
N LEU A 52 26.70 3.66 0.86
CA LEU A 52 26.59 2.49 1.75
C LEU A 52 25.17 2.30 2.27
N MET A 53 24.46 3.38 2.64
CA MET A 53 23.08 3.30 3.08
C MET A 53 22.13 2.88 1.95
N ALA A 54 22.31 3.42 0.74
CA ALA A 54 21.53 3.02 -0.42
C ALA A 54 21.71 1.53 -0.73
N HIS A 55 22.93 1.01 -0.63
CA HIS A 55 23.19 -0.43 -0.75
C HIS A 55 22.40 -1.24 0.29
N ARG A 56 22.48 -0.86 1.58
CA ARG A 56 21.75 -1.55 2.66
C ARG A 56 20.24 -1.52 2.43
N LEU A 57 19.67 -0.38 2.05
CA LEU A 57 18.23 -0.26 1.77
C LEU A 57 17.82 -1.06 0.53
N ALA A 58 18.70 -1.22 -0.46
CA ALA A 58 18.44 -2.07 -1.62
C ALA A 58 18.42 -3.56 -1.24
N GLU A 59 19.36 -4.01 -0.41
CA GLU A 59 19.40 -5.37 0.16
C GLU A 59 18.19 -5.66 1.05
N GLU A 60 17.73 -4.67 1.82
CA GLU A 60 16.48 -4.76 2.60
C GLU A 60 15.21 -4.77 1.72
N GLY A 61 15.34 -4.59 0.40
CA GLY A 61 14.22 -4.52 -0.52
C GLY A 61 13.37 -3.25 -0.38
N ARG A 62 13.88 -2.20 0.27
CA ARG A 62 13.17 -0.93 0.48
C ARG A 62 13.23 -0.02 -0.74
N ILE A 63 14.34 -0.07 -1.46
CA ILE A 63 14.58 0.70 -2.69
C ILE A 63 15.15 -0.19 -3.79
N VAL A 64 15.18 0.36 -5.00
CA VAL A 64 15.98 -0.13 -6.11
C VAL A 64 16.94 0.98 -6.54
N VAL A 65 18.20 0.62 -6.75
CA VAL A 65 19.19 1.52 -7.36
C VAL A 65 19.24 1.21 -8.85
N THR A 66 19.09 2.24 -9.68
CA THR A 66 19.12 2.11 -11.13
C THR A 66 20.17 2.99 -11.78
N GLN A 67 20.68 2.55 -12.92
CA GLN A 67 21.51 3.34 -13.83
C GLN A 67 21.01 3.10 -15.24
N ASN A 68 20.72 4.17 -16.00
CA ASN A 68 20.06 4.09 -17.31
C ASN A 68 18.80 3.21 -17.26
N SER A 69 18.00 3.38 -16.20
CA SER A 69 16.76 2.62 -15.92
C SER A 69 16.95 1.11 -15.69
N ARG A 70 18.19 0.64 -15.51
CA ARG A 70 18.49 -0.78 -15.19
C ARG A 70 18.92 -0.92 -13.73
N PRO A 71 18.43 -1.91 -12.99
CA PRO A 71 18.92 -2.19 -11.63
C PRO A 71 20.43 -2.47 -11.62
N VAL A 72 21.15 -1.89 -10.66
CA VAL A 72 22.61 -2.06 -10.50
C VAL A 72 22.99 -2.14 -9.02
N ASP A 73 24.12 -2.79 -8.70
CA ASP A 73 24.75 -2.63 -7.39
C ASP A 73 25.47 -1.28 -7.32
N ILE A 74 25.03 -0.42 -6.41
CA ILE A 74 25.61 0.92 -6.23
C ILE A 74 27.08 0.91 -5.82
N ARG A 75 27.58 -0.20 -5.26
CA ARG A 75 28.98 -0.36 -4.84
C ARG A 75 29.92 -0.47 -6.04
N THR A 76 29.45 -1.05 -7.15
CA THR A 76 30.24 -1.27 -8.37
C THR A 76 29.85 -0.34 -9.51
N ALA A 77 28.72 0.37 -9.38
CA ALA A 77 28.23 1.28 -10.41
C ALA A 77 29.12 2.54 -10.54
N SER A 78 29.69 2.72 -11.74
CA SER A 78 30.45 3.91 -12.13
C SER A 78 29.53 4.98 -12.73
N GLY A 79 29.62 6.22 -12.26
CA GLY A 79 28.83 7.34 -12.76
C GLY A 79 27.49 7.56 -12.04
N PRO A 80 26.56 8.34 -12.63
CA PRO A 80 25.29 8.70 -12.01
C PRO A 80 24.38 7.49 -11.81
N VAL A 81 23.74 7.44 -10.65
CA VAL A 81 22.73 6.44 -10.29
C VAL A 81 21.46 7.12 -9.79
N ARG A 82 20.38 6.36 -9.69
CA ARG A 82 19.06 6.82 -9.26
C ARG A 82 18.51 5.88 -8.18
N LEU A 83 17.90 6.46 -7.17
CA LEU A 83 17.24 5.74 -6.07
C LEU A 83 15.73 5.81 -6.27
N GLN A 84 15.05 4.67 -6.29
CA GLN A 84 13.61 4.58 -6.49
C GLN A 84 12.98 3.70 -5.41
N LEU A 85 11.72 3.95 -5.06
CA LEU A 85 10.96 2.96 -4.28
C LEU A 85 10.96 1.63 -5.03
N ARG A 86 11.22 0.54 -4.30
CA ARG A 86 11.04 -0.78 -4.89
C ARG A 86 9.55 -1.04 -5.00
N SER A 87 9.02 -1.00 -6.22
CA SER A 87 7.73 -1.62 -6.52
C SER A 87 7.83 -3.09 -6.09
N PRO A 88 6.97 -3.56 -5.19
CA PRO A 88 7.03 -4.93 -4.76
C PRO A 88 6.68 -5.81 -5.96
N THR A 89 7.57 -6.73 -6.32
CA THR A 89 7.19 -7.87 -7.13
C THR A 89 6.15 -8.64 -6.33
N ILE A 90 4.89 -8.54 -6.76
CA ILE A 90 3.85 -9.43 -6.28
C ILE A 90 4.17 -10.78 -6.90
N GLY A 91 4.65 -11.71 -6.09
CA GLY A 91 4.66 -13.12 -6.50
C GLY A 91 3.23 -13.59 -6.76
N ASN A 92 3.03 -14.86 -7.08
CA ASN A 92 1.66 -15.36 -7.32
C ASN A 92 0.75 -15.34 -6.06
N ASP A 93 1.29 -14.99 -4.88
CA ASP A 93 0.53 -14.92 -3.65
C ASP A 93 -0.39 -13.68 -3.61
N PRO A 94 -1.67 -13.84 -3.24
CA PRO A 94 -2.60 -12.72 -3.15
C PRO A 94 -2.14 -11.71 -2.08
N ILE A 95 -2.13 -10.44 -2.46
CA ILE A 95 -1.75 -9.36 -1.56
C ILE A 95 -2.76 -9.21 -0.42
N ARG A 96 -2.25 -9.01 0.81
CA ARG A 96 -3.04 -8.76 2.01
C ARG A 96 -2.62 -7.44 2.61
N PHE A 97 -3.59 -6.61 2.97
CA PHE A 97 -3.36 -5.26 3.48
C PHE A 97 -3.69 -5.13 4.95
N ILE A 98 -3.01 -4.18 5.59
CA ILE A 98 -3.42 -3.56 6.85
C ILE A 98 -3.28 -2.04 6.71
N LEU A 99 -4.31 -1.31 7.12
CA LEU A 99 -4.42 0.14 6.93
C LEU A 99 -4.39 0.86 8.27
N ASP A 100 -3.79 2.05 8.26
CA ASP A 100 -3.89 2.99 9.38
C ASP A 100 -5.33 3.51 9.58
N VAL A 101 -5.55 4.16 10.73
CA VAL A 101 -6.86 4.69 11.15
C VAL A 101 -7.40 5.81 10.24
N HIS A 102 -6.55 6.47 9.46
CA HIS A 102 -6.93 7.57 8.56
C HIS A 102 -7.44 7.09 7.20
N LEU A 103 -7.26 5.80 6.88
CA LEU A 103 -7.55 5.21 5.58
C LEU A 103 -8.83 4.36 5.57
N GLY A 104 -9.77 4.59 6.48
CA GLY A 104 -11.00 3.78 6.60
C GLY A 104 -11.87 3.73 5.33
N LYS A 105 -11.91 4.82 4.54
CA LYS A 105 -12.62 4.81 3.24
C LYS A 105 -11.91 3.92 2.22
N LEU A 106 -10.58 4.01 2.13
CA LEU A 106 -9.76 3.14 1.29
C LEU A 106 -9.91 1.67 1.70
N ALA A 107 -9.94 1.38 3.00
CA ALA A 107 -10.15 0.03 3.51
C ALA A 107 -11.46 -0.58 3.01
N ARG A 108 -12.54 0.21 3.01
CA ARG A 108 -13.84 -0.22 2.49
C ARG A 108 -13.79 -0.48 0.99
N TRP A 109 -13.11 0.37 0.22
CA TRP A 109 -12.94 0.15 -1.22
C TRP A 109 -12.15 -1.12 -1.51
N LEU A 110 -11.02 -1.34 -0.85
CA LEU A 110 -10.20 -2.55 -1.06
C LEU A 110 -10.98 -3.83 -0.73
N ARG A 111 -11.75 -3.84 0.38
CA ARG A 111 -12.65 -4.97 0.72
C ARG A 111 -13.73 -5.17 -0.34
N LEU A 112 -14.29 -4.07 -0.86
CA LEU A 112 -15.31 -4.12 -1.91
C LEU A 112 -14.78 -4.77 -3.19
N LEU A 113 -13.51 -4.52 -3.52
CA LEU A 113 -12.81 -5.15 -4.65
C LEU A 113 -12.32 -6.58 -4.37
N GLY A 114 -12.56 -7.11 -3.17
CA GLY A 114 -12.21 -8.48 -2.81
C GLY A 114 -10.86 -8.66 -2.11
N PHE A 115 -10.10 -7.58 -1.90
CA PHE A 115 -8.79 -7.66 -1.25
C PHE A 115 -8.92 -7.85 0.26
N ASP A 116 -8.14 -8.78 0.80
CA ASP A 116 -8.01 -9.01 2.24
C ASP A 116 -7.39 -7.78 2.91
N THR A 117 -8.21 -7.03 3.66
CA THR A 117 -7.82 -5.71 4.17
C THR A 117 -8.22 -5.57 5.63
N LEU A 118 -7.25 -5.65 6.54
CA LEU A 118 -7.46 -5.32 7.94
C LEU A 118 -7.50 -3.81 8.15
N TYR A 119 -8.44 -3.40 8.97
CA TYR A 119 -8.63 -2.01 9.39
C TYR A 119 -9.51 -2.04 10.64
N ARG A 120 -9.07 -1.32 11.66
CA ARG A 120 -9.86 -0.91 12.82
C ARG A 120 -9.53 0.55 13.11
N ASN A 121 -10.52 1.27 13.64
CA ASN A 121 -10.39 2.69 13.96
C ASN A 121 -9.62 2.95 15.26
N ASP A 122 -9.28 1.90 16.01
CA ASP A 122 -8.57 1.94 17.28
C ASP A 122 -7.20 1.25 17.23
N TYR A 123 -6.70 0.91 16.03
CA TYR A 123 -5.34 0.41 15.89
C TYR A 123 -4.32 1.49 16.25
N ASP A 124 -3.33 1.09 17.04
CA ASP A 124 -2.13 1.88 17.22
C ASP A 124 -1.01 1.47 16.25
N ASP A 125 -0.03 2.35 16.17
CA ASP A 125 1.14 2.24 15.33
C ASP A 125 1.98 0.96 15.56
N PRO A 126 2.32 0.61 16.82
CA PRO A 126 2.96 -0.68 17.14
C PRO A 126 2.15 -1.90 16.72
N GLU A 127 0.83 -1.90 16.92
CA GLU A 127 -0.06 -3.02 16.60
C GLU A 127 -0.12 -3.25 15.08
N ILE A 128 -0.26 -2.19 14.28
CA ILE A 128 -0.22 -2.28 12.80
C ILE A 128 1.07 -2.94 12.34
N VAL A 129 2.20 -2.53 12.90
CA VAL A 129 3.53 -3.04 12.54
C VAL A 129 3.70 -4.49 12.95
N ALA A 130 3.24 -4.85 14.16
CA ALA A 130 3.31 -6.21 14.67
C ALA A 130 2.47 -7.16 13.81
N ILE A 131 1.22 -6.81 13.51
CA ILE A 131 0.34 -7.60 12.64
C ILE A 131 0.94 -7.72 11.24
N ALA A 132 1.45 -6.61 10.68
CA ALA A 132 2.08 -6.62 9.36
C ALA A 132 3.30 -7.56 9.30
N ALA A 133 4.13 -7.55 10.33
CA ALA A 133 5.32 -8.39 10.40
C ALA A 133 4.98 -9.87 10.59
N VAL A 134 4.04 -10.19 11.49
CA VAL A 134 3.64 -11.56 11.82
C VAL A 134 2.84 -12.20 10.70
N GLU A 135 1.82 -11.51 10.19
CA GLU A 135 0.96 -12.05 9.13
C GLU A 135 1.54 -11.81 7.73
N GLY A 136 2.63 -11.06 7.62
CA GLY A 136 3.18 -10.65 6.33
C GLY A 136 2.20 -9.76 5.55
N ARG A 137 1.54 -8.79 6.19
CA ARG A 137 0.65 -7.85 5.47
C ARG A 137 1.42 -6.65 4.92
N THR A 138 0.90 -6.09 3.84
CA THR A 138 1.35 -4.84 3.28
C THR A 138 0.69 -3.68 4.03
N VAL A 139 1.50 -2.80 4.60
CA VAL A 139 1.01 -1.61 5.31
C VAL A 139 0.67 -0.50 4.32
N LEU A 140 -0.55 0.01 4.36
CA LEU A 140 -0.91 1.26 3.69
C LEU A 140 -1.14 2.31 4.77
N THR A 141 -0.48 3.44 4.64
CA THR A 141 -0.53 4.51 5.65
C THR A 141 -0.25 5.87 5.03
N ARG A 142 -0.67 6.93 5.71
CA ARG A 142 -0.24 8.30 5.43
C ARG A 142 0.84 8.79 6.39
N ASP A 143 1.23 7.97 7.36
CA ASP A 143 2.31 8.27 8.30
C ASP A 143 3.63 7.62 7.83
N SER A 144 4.58 8.48 7.47
CA SER A 144 5.94 8.07 7.10
C SER A 144 6.64 7.30 8.23
N GLY A 145 6.32 7.57 9.50
CA GLY A 145 6.90 6.93 10.67
C GLY A 145 6.64 5.42 10.70
N ILE A 146 5.43 4.98 10.34
CA ILE A 146 5.09 3.55 10.25
C ILE A 146 5.95 2.89 9.17
N ILE A 147 6.04 3.48 7.98
CA ILE A 147 6.80 2.91 6.85
C ILE A 147 8.28 2.77 7.22
N LYS A 148 8.87 3.74 7.91
CA LYS A 148 10.30 3.73 8.23
C LYS A 148 10.70 2.61 9.20
N ARG A 149 9.77 2.06 9.98
CA ARG A 149 10.04 0.94 10.90
C ARG A 149 10.58 -0.28 10.14
N ARG A 150 11.70 -0.82 10.62
CA ARG A 150 12.39 -1.97 10.01
C ARG A 150 11.52 -3.23 9.91
N ALA A 151 10.60 -3.41 10.85
CA ALA A 151 9.66 -4.54 10.86
C ALA A 151 8.63 -4.48 9.71
N VAL A 152 8.38 -3.29 9.14
CA VAL A 152 7.54 -3.14 7.95
C VAL A 152 8.35 -3.53 6.71
N ARG A 153 8.16 -4.79 6.28
CA ARG A 153 8.81 -5.33 5.08
C ARG A 153 8.18 -4.82 3.79
N ARG A 154 6.86 -4.66 3.79
CA ARG A 154 6.06 -4.17 2.66
C ARG A 154 5.16 -3.05 3.14
N GLY A 155 5.26 -1.89 2.52
CA GLY A 155 4.31 -0.83 2.78
C GLY A 155 4.41 0.28 1.75
N TYR A 156 3.39 1.13 1.75
CA TYR A 156 3.28 2.24 0.82
C TYR A 156 2.69 3.46 1.52
N LEU A 157 3.35 4.61 1.32
CA LEU A 157 2.93 5.89 1.84
C LEU A 157 1.96 6.53 0.85
N ILE A 158 0.68 6.54 1.22
CA ILE A 158 -0.40 7.10 0.42
C ILE A 158 -0.23 8.61 0.33
N GLN A 159 -0.04 9.12 -0.89
CA GLN A 159 0.15 10.54 -1.14
C GLN A 159 -1.18 11.29 -1.20
N SER A 160 -2.18 10.68 -1.83
CA SER A 160 -3.48 11.34 -2.03
C SER A 160 -4.29 11.50 -0.74
N THR A 161 -5.00 12.62 -0.63
CA THR A 161 -6.05 12.86 0.37
C THR A 161 -7.43 12.41 -0.11
N ASP A 162 -7.62 12.28 -1.42
CA ASP A 162 -8.90 11.90 -2.03
C ASP A 162 -9.05 10.37 -2.06
N PRO A 163 -10.12 9.79 -1.48
CA PRO A 163 -10.29 8.34 -1.39
C PRO A 163 -10.30 7.58 -2.72
N GLN A 164 -10.74 8.21 -3.81
CA GLN A 164 -10.77 7.57 -5.13
C GLN A 164 -9.38 7.51 -5.73
N GLU A 165 -8.64 8.61 -5.65
CA GLU A 165 -7.24 8.66 -6.06
C GLU A 165 -6.36 7.77 -5.19
N GLN A 166 -6.63 7.66 -3.87
CA GLN A 166 -5.94 6.70 -3.00
C GLN A 166 -6.10 5.26 -3.48
N LEU A 167 -7.29 4.89 -3.92
CA LEU A 167 -7.54 3.55 -4.45
C LEU A 167 -6.76 3.35 -5.76
N ARG A 168 -6.87 4.29 -6.70
CA ARG A 168 -6.16 4.23 -7.98
C ARG A 168 -4.65 4.12 -7.76
N GLU A 169 -4.10 4.93 -6.85
CA GLU A 169 -2.69 4.92 -6.46
C GLU A 169 -2.23 3.53 -5.98
N VAL A 170 -3.03 2.85 -5.16
CA VAL A 170 -2.74 1.48 -4.71
C VAL A 170 -2.84 0.48 -5.87
N LEU A 171 -3.89 0.55 -6.69
CA LEU A 171 -4.08 -0.38 -7.79
C LEU A 171 -2.97 -0.25 -8.85
N ASP A 172 -2.55 0.96 -9.17
CA ASP A 172 -1.43 1.28 -10.07
C ASP A 172 -0.12 0.76 -9.50
N TYR A 173 0.20 1.10 -8.25
CA TYR A 173 1.49 0.75 -7.66
C TYR A 173 1.69 -0.76 -7.53
N TYR A 174 0.64 -1.46 -7.13
CA TYR A 174 0.64 -2.91 -6.94
C TYR A 174 0.16 -3.68 -8.17
N GLN A 175 -0.17 -3.03 -9.29
CA GLN A 175 -0.67 -3.69 -10.51
C GLN A 175 -1.84 -4.66 -10.25
N LEU A 176 -2.84 -4.20 -9.48
CA LEU A 176 -3.91 -5.06 -8.96
C LEU A 176 -5.18 -5.06 -9.79
N PHE A 177 -5.21 -4.32 -10.90
CA PHE A 177 -6.39 -4.19 -11.76
C PHE A 177 -6.99 -5.54 -12.17
N ASP A 178 -6.14 -6.51 -12.54
CA ASP A 178 -6.58 -7.85 -12.99
C ASP A 178 -6.95 -8.82 -11.85
N GLN A 179 -6.77 -8.41 -10.59
CA GLN A 179 -7.04 -9.22 -9.40
C GLN A 179 -8.34 -8.83 -8.69
N VAL A 180 -9.10 -7.87 -9.24
CA VAL A 180 -10.35 -7.40 -8.67
C VAL A 180 -11.42 -8.49 -8.75
N ALA A 181 -11.94 -8.88 -7.58
CA ALA A 181 -12.94 -9.93 -7.41
C ALA A 181 -13.98 -9.52 -6.33
N PRO A 182 -15.00 -8.73 -6.70
CA PRO A 182 -16.02 -8.26 -5.76
C PRO A 182 -16.78 -9.41 -5.09
N PHE A 183 -17.44 -9.11 -3.96
CA PHE A 183 -18.21 -10.08 -3.16
C PHE A 183 -17.41 -11.25 -2.57
N HIS A 184 -16.10 -11.09 -2.39
CA HIS A 184 -15.28 -12.07 -1.67
C HIS A 184 -15.06 -11.72 -0.18
N ARG A 185 -15.12 -10.43 0.17
CA ARG A 185 -14.84 -9.91 1.52
C ARG A 185 -15.97 -9.07 2.08
N CYS A 186 -16.23 -9.23 3.38
CA CYS A 186 -17.19 -8.42 4.12
C CYS A 186 -16.66 -7.00 4.32
N LEU A 187 -17.42 -6.00 3.88
CA LEU A 187 -17.05 -4.58 4.03
C LEU A 187 -16.89 -4.16 5.50
N ALA A 188 -17.60 -4.81 6.42
CA ALA A 188 -17.58 -4.48 7.84
C ALA A 188 -16.38 -5.09 8.57
N CYS A 189 -16.18 -6.41 8.45
CA CYS A 189 -15.22 -7.16 9.27
C CYS A 189 -14.11 -7.88 8.49
N ASN A 190 -14.06 -7.74 7.15
CA ASN A 190 -13.09 -8.45 6.28
C ASN A 190 -13.25 -9.99 6.21
N GLY A 191 -14.28 -10.55 6.85
CA GLY A 191 -14.62 -11.98 6.77
C GLY A 191 -14.96 -12.42 5.35
N ILE A 192 -14.87 -13.74 5.09
CA ILE A 192 -15.18 -14.32 3.79
C ILE A 192 -16.70 -14.28 3.55
N LEU A 193 -17.09 -13.92 2.34
CA LEU A 193 -18.47 -13.98 1.88
C LEU A 193 -18.71 -15.30 1.15
N THR A 194 -19.76 -16.01 1.52
CA THR A 194 -20.20 -17.23 0.85
C THR A 194 -21.59 -17.02 0.24
N PRO A 195 -21.89 -17.61 -0.93
CA PRO A 195 -23.25 -17.60 -1.48
C PRO A 195 -24.26 -18.16 -0.47
N VAL A 196 -25.48 -17.63 -0.49
CA VAL A 196 -26.59 -18.13 0.33
C VAL A 196 -27.88 -18.14 -0.49
N ASP A 197 -28.67 -19.20 -0.34
CA ASP A 197 -29.94 -19.34 -1.03
C ASP A 197 -30.97 -18.36 -0.50
N LYS A 198 -31.62 -17.65 -1.42
CA LYS A 198 -32.65 -16.64 -1.13
C LYS A 198 -33.76 -17.19 -0.23
N SER A 199 -34.18 -18.44 -0.45
CA SER A 199 -35.23 -19.12 0.34
C SER A 199 -34.91 -19.20 1.83
N THR A 200 -33.62 -19.28 2.19
CA THR A 200 -33.17 -19.44 3.59
C THR A 200 -33.07 -18.11 4.35
N ILE A 201 -33.29 -16.98 3.65
CA ILE A 201 -33.09 -15.63 4.19
C ILE A 201 -34.26 -14.69 3.92
N LEU A 202 -35.38 -15.19 3.38
CA LEU A 202 -36.54 -14.36 3.01
C LEU A 202 -37.05 -13.50 4.17
N ASP A 203 -37.03 -14.04 5.38
CA ASP A 203 -37.45 -13.40 6.63
C ASP A 203 -36.55 -12.21 7.04
N GLN A 204 -35.32 -12.15 6.52
CA GLN A 204 -34.33 -11.12 6.82
C GLN A 204 -34.25 -10.04 5.74
N LEU A 205 -34.96 -10.20 4.61
CA LEU A 205 -34.89 -9.30 3.46
C LEU A 205 -36.09 -8.36 3.42
N GLU A 206 -35.83 -7.11 3.03
CA GLU A 206 -36.92 -6.17 2.72
C GLU A 206 -37.71 -6.61 1.48
N PRO A 207 -39.02 -6.30 1.38
CA PRO A 207 -39.87 -6.73 0.27
C PRO A 207 -39.34 -6.38 -1.12
N LYS A 208 -38.74 -5.19 -1.28
CA LYS A 208 -38.12 -4.78 -2.55
C LYS A 208 -36.87 -5.61 -2.87
N THR A 209 -36.07 -5.94 -1.87
CA THR A 209 -34.88 -6.77 -2.04
C THR A 209 -35.25 -8.19 -2.47
N ILE A 210 -36.31 -8.75 -1.87
CA ILE A 210 -36.89 -10.04 -2.29
C ILE A 210 -37.38 -9.95 -3.74
N ARG A 211 -37.97 -8.83 -4.16
CA ARG A 211 -38.54 -8.72 -5.51
C ARG A 211 -37.48 -8.62 -6.62
N TYR A 212 -36.38 -7.91 -6.39
CA TYR A 212 -35.47 -7.47 -7.47
C TYR A 212 -34.12 -8.19 -7.52
N TYR A 213 -33.76 -9.01 -6.53
CA TYR A 213 -32.45 -9.65 -6.47
C TYR A 213 -32.54 -11.13 -6.13
N ASP A 214 -31.71 -11.95 -6.77
CA ASP A 214 -31.70 -13.41 -6.58
C ASP A 214 -30.35 -13.96 -6.09
N THR A 215 -29.28 -13.17 -6.19
CA THR A 215 -27.95 -13.57 -5.73
C THR A 215 -27.59 -12.88 -4.41
N PHE A 216 -27.38 -13.68 -3.36
CA PHE A 216 -27.06 -13.21 -2.03
C PHE A 216 -25.79 -13.87 -1.50
N PHE A 217 -25.10 -13.15 -0.62
CA PHE A 217 -23.91 -13.60 0.07
C PHE A 217 -24.03 -13.31 1.55
N ARG A 218 -23.52 -14.21 2.39
CA ARG A 218 -23.45 -14.06 3.84
C ARG A 218 -22.01 -14.06 4.31
N CYS A 219 -21.67 -13.16 5.23
CA CYS A 219 -20.38 -13.19 5.90
C CYS A 219 -20.30 -14.35 6.90
N THR A 220 -19.25 -15.16 6.81
CA THR A 220 -19.02 -16.29 7.72
C THR A 220 -18.65 -15.86 9.14
N ALA A 221 -18.18 -14.62 9.33
CA ALA A 221 -17.75 -14.11 10.63
C ALA A 221 -18.85 -13.32 11.37
N CYS A 222 -19.55 -12.40 10.69
CA CYS A 222 -20.55 -11.54 11.33
C CYS A 222 -21.99 -11.76 10.86
N GLY A 223 -22.23 -12.70 9.94
CA GLY A 223 -23.57 -13.03 9.44
C GLY A 223 -24.21 -11.99 8.51
N LYS A 224 -23.59 -10.83 8.29
CA LYS A 224 -24.15 -9.76 7.46
C LYS A 224 -24.40 -10.22 6.02
N LEU A 225 -25.55 -9.85 5.48
CA LEU A 225 -25.98 -10.16 4.11
C LEU A 225 -25.57 -9.07 3.10
N TYR A 226 -25.24 -9.51 1.89
CA TYR A 226 -24.82 -8.68 0.75
C TYR A 226 -25.46 -9.20 -0.54
N TRP A 227 -25.72 -8.30 -1.50
CA TRP A 227 -26.28 -8.64 -2.81
C TRP A 227 -25.83 -7.64 -3.89
N ARG A 228 -25.99 -8.01 -5.16
CA ARG A 228 -25.65 -7.18 -6.33
C ARG A 228 -26.71 -6.08 -6.57
N GLY A 229 -26.79 -5.12 -5.65
CA GLY A 229 -27.72 -3.99 -5.70
C GLY A 229 -27.24 -2.78 -6.50
N SER A 230 -27.93 -1.65 -6.36
CA SER A 230 -27.55 -0.36 -6.97
C SER A 230 -26.14 0.12 -6.59
N HIS A 231 -25.66 -0.22 -5.38
CA HIS A 231 -24.28 0.04 -4.96
C HIS A 231 -23.25 -0.71 -5.81
N HIS A 232 -23.56 -1.91 -6.29
CA HIS A 232 -22.70 -2.66 -7.19
C HIS A 232 -22.61 -1.98 -8.57
N ALA A 233 -23.73 -1.51 -9.11
CA ALA A 233 -23.74 -0.78 -10.38
C ALA A 233 -22.88 0.51 -10.32
N ARG A 234 -23.05 1.32 -9.26
CA ARG A 234 -22.23 2.53 -9.04
C ARG A 234 -20.74 2.21 -8.86
N MET A 235 -20.42 1.08 -8.21
CA MET A 235 -19.05 0.62 -8.11
C MET A 235 -18.48 0.25 -9.48
N GLN A 236 -19.21 -0.49 -10.31
CA GLN A 236 -18.78 -0.85 -11.67
C GLN A 236 -18.53 0.39 -12.54
N GLU A 237 -19.42 1.38 -12.48
CA GLU A 237 -19.24 2.66 -13.17
C GLU A 237 -17.98 3.41 -12.70
N PHE A 238 -17.74 3.44 -11.38
CA PHE A 238 -16.54 4.06 -10.82
C PHE A 238 -15.27 3.32 -11.25
N LEU A 239 -15.27 2.00 -11.21
CA LEU A 239 -14.14 1.16 -11.63
C LEU A 239 -13.84 1.33 -13.13
N ALA A 240 -14.88 1.41 -13.97
CA ALA A 240 -14.72 1.71 -15.38
C ALA A 240 -14.08 3.10 -15.61
N LYS A 241 -14.46 4.12 -14.82
CA LYS A 241 -13.86 5.47 -14.92
C LYS A 241 -12.37 5.50 -14.58
N ILE A 242 -11.91 4.63 -13.67
CA ILE A 242 -10.50 4.53 -13.29
C ILE A 242 -9.74 3.41 -14.03
N GLY A 243 -10.33 2.85 -15.10
CA GLY A 243 -9.66 1.87 -15.98
C GLY A 243 -9.61 0.44 -15.47
N VAL A 244 -10.43 0.06 -14.48
CA VAL A 244 -10.48 -1.30 -13.92
C VAL A 244 -11.52 -2.15 -14.65
N ALA A 245 -11.10 -3.29 -15.20
CA ALA A 245 -12.01 -4.34 -15.66
C ALA A 245 -12.31 -5.33 -14.52
N CYS A 246 -13.58 -5.45 -14.11
CA CYS A 246 -13.97 -6.46 -13.14
C CYS A 246 -14.11 -7.83 -13.80
N LYS A 247 -13.58 -8.88 -13.16
CA LYS A 247 -13.96 -10.26 -13.48
C LYS A 247 -15.35 -10.53 -12.88
N ALA A 248 -16.24 -11.11 -13.68
CA ALA A 248 -17.68 -11.27 -13.38
C ALA A 248 -17.96 -12.32 -12.30
#